data_AF-A0AAD5WQC1-F1
#
_entry.id   AF-A0AAD5WQC1-F1
#
_cell.length_a   1.000
_cell.length_b   1.000
_cell.length_c   1.000
_cell.angle_alpha   90.00
_cell.angle_beta   90.00
_cell.angle_gamma   90.00
#
_symmetry.space_group_name_H-M   'P 1'
#
loop_
_entity.id
_entity.type
_entity.pdbx_description
1 polymer ?
#
loop_
_entity_poly.entity_id
_entity_poly.type
_entity_poly.pdbx_seq_one_letter_code
_entity_poly.pdbx_strand_id
1 'polypeptide(L)'
;MATTTQFLSEVRNAIHSQDGDRLAALLRAEPPVDRIYFTMGKELQSQFQRDSKVLETLISKSIPEEDDVPEERGTAWPSFTAFLAEYLAYWRDADFEDLIQTHTRLSGLVTSCASALSHPAYGSIMLMTSIYLSRSIATLTGTLHTRPDLVSILDSRLRSTDEEEKSVVEMTAEIITKIFTTCLNDRSSTRFAPPKGKKTAVYQLANLVLKLLFMSKKTRPAQQIFTQLATLSPPLKYYPASQRVTYLYYLGRFNFVNNHFVRAAAALESSYLQTPAKFTKHRTAILTYLVPSNLLVGRLPTRALLSRPEAAHLAPIFSPLGQAIKLGSFVLLSAALAEHSDFLFSHGLLLVLNTRLRPIIWRSLARRTFQLTWTKDSGPGLMETDGPRRAATLSVADLVTTAAYQQKILEGYVPLPSAQQALSKPHPKPAGINPVYLRAVSKAAMTGELKASSTLVPPAGGRPKKLRPLEGVLNGNMAVTTEHVEMLLAGLVQMGWLRGYMALAQGKFAVSGVKAKNGDAVAAGWPGVWEVVGEKVGVAKGGGNGGGGGFGGFGGAKGGKAKGTSIEVNVPGWIVGEP
;
A
#
# COMPACT_ATOMS: atom_id res chain seq x y z
N MET A 1 3.74 38.45 38.73
CA MET A 1 4.64 37.34 38.35
C MET A 1 4.28 36.01 39.01
N ALA A 2 3.24 35.93 39.86
CA ALA A 2 3.02 34.77 40.73
C ALA A 2 2.77 33.46 39.95
N THR A 3 1.97 33.52 38.88
CA THR A 3 1.62 32.33 38.08
C THR A 3 2.79 31.82 37.24
N THR A 4 3.53 32.72 36.60
CA THR A 4 4.70 32.33 35.78
C THR A 4 5.85 31.80 36.64
N THR A 5 6.15 32.42 37.78
CA THR A 5 7.21 31.94 38.68
C THR A 5 6.83 30.64 39.39
N GLN A 6 5.55 30.47 39.76
CA GLN A 6 5.04 29.21 40.29
C GLN A 6 5.17 28.09 39.26
N PHE A 7 4.79 28.32 38.00
CA PHE A 7 4.97 27.35 36.92
C PHE A 7 6.44 26.95 36.71
N LEU A 8 7.35 27.93 36.65
CA LEU A 8 8.79 27.65 36.51
C LEU A 8 9.35 26.87 37.71
N SER A 9 8.84 27.12 38.92
CA SER A 9 9.21 26.34 40.11
C SER A 9 8.73 24.88 40.02
N GLU A 10 7.54 24.63 39.48
CA GLU A 10 7.03 23.28 39.25
C GLU A 10 7.82 22.54 38.18
N VAL A 11 8.20 23.23 37.09
CA VAL A 11 9.08 22.69 36.05
C VAL A 11 10.45 22.36 36.63
N ARG A 12 11.04 23.23 37.47
CA ARG A 12 12.30 22.95 38.16
C ARG A 12 12.21 21.71 39.05
N ASN A 13 11.12 21.55 39.78
CA ASN A 13 10.90 20.37 40.62
C ASN A 13 10.80 19.08 39.80
N ALA A 14 10.18 19.12 38.61
CA ALA A 14 10.11 17.99 37.70
C ALA A 14 11.49 17.59 37.15
N ILE A 15 12.35 18.57 36.84
CA ILE A 15 13.73 18.32 36.38
C ILE A 15 14.58 17.72 37.51
N HIS A 16 14.49 18.30 38.71
CA HIS A 16 15.22 17.81 39.89
C HIS A 16 14.88 16.36 40.23
N SER A 17 13.60 15.97 40.07
CA SER A 17 13.14 14.60 40.27
C SER A 17 13.34 13.67 39.05
N GLN A 18 13.90 14.19 37.95
CA GLN A 18 14.06 13.49 36.67
C GLN A 18 12.74 12.88 36.12
N ASP A 19 11.60 13.46 36.49
CA ASP A 19 10.27 12.95 36.14
C ASP A 19 9.81 13.53 34.78
N GLY A 20 10.15 12.81 33.72
CA GLY A 20 9.77 13.17 32.34
C GLY A 20 8.26 13.13 32.08
N ASP A 21 7.51 12.30 32.80
CA ASP A 21 6.05 12.19 32.63
C ASP A 21 5.36 13.42 33.23
N ARG A 22 5.79 13.84 34.43
CA ARG A 22 5.33 15.09 35.05
C ARG A 22 5.71 16.31 34.23
N LEU A 23 6.93 16.34 33.68
CA LEU A 23 7.37 17.42 32.80
C LEU A 23 6.50 17.52 31.54
N ALA A 24 6.19 16.39 30.90
CA ALA A 24 5.30 16.36 29.74
C ALA A 24 3.85 16.75 30.07
N ALA A 25 3.37 16.44 31.27
CA ALA A 25 2.05 16.84 31.73
C ALA A 25 1.94 18.36 31.95
N LEU A 26 3.02 19.02 32.38
CA LEU A 26 3.12 20.47 32.57
C LEU A 26 3.31 21.24 31.25
N LEU A 27 4.04 20.67 30.29
CA LEU A 27 4.39 21.32 29.01
C LEU A 27 3.40 20.98 27.89
N ARG A 28 2.12 21.31 28.09
CA ARG A 28 1.07 21.12 27.06
C ARG A 28 1.02 22.30 26.10
N ALA A 29 0.73 22.04 24.83
CA ALA A 29 0.73 23.03 23.76
C ALA A 29 -0.58 23.07 22.94
N GLU A 30 -1.61 22.32 23.33
CA GLU A 30 -2.86 22.25 22.56
C GLU A 30 -4.09 22.15 23.48
N PRO A 31 -5.20 22.87 23.20
CA PRO A 31 -6.43 22.74 23.95
C PRO A 31 -7.03 21.32 23.90
N PRO A 32 -7.71 20.84 24.96
CA PRO A 32 -8.10 21.55 26.18
C PRO A 32 -6.95 21.64 27.19
N VAL A 33 -6.54 22.87 27.50
CA VAL A 33 -5.57 23.18 28.56
C VAL A 33 -6.28 23.93 29.68
N ASP A 34 -5.70 23.87 30.88
CA ASP A 34 -6.22 24.60 32.03
C ASP A 34 -6.13 26.12 31.82
N ARG A 35 -7.00 26.86 32.53
CA ARG A 35 -7.03 28.34 32.46
C ARG A 35 -5.71 28.99 32.84
N ILE A 36 -4.85 28.27 33.57
CA ILE A 36 -3.54 28.71 34.03
C ILE A 36 -2.66 29.16 32.85
N TYR A 37 -2.67 28.43 31.73
CA TYR A 37 -1.85 28.76 30.56
C TYR A 37 -2.29 30.06 29.88
N PHE A 38 -3.59 30.33 29.81
CA PHE A 38 -4.12 31.59 29.26
C PHE A 38 -3.84 32.78 30.18
N THR A 39 -3.94 32.59 31.50
CA THR A 39 -3.55 33.62 32.48
C THR A 39 -2.06 33.93 32.41
N MET A 40 -1.22 32.91 32.26
CA MET A 40 0.22 33.05 32.06
C MET A 40 0.53 33.81 30.75
N GLY A 41 -0.15 33.47 29.65
CA GLY A 41 -0.01 34.19 28.38
C GLY A 41 -0.34 35.68 28.52
N LYS A 42 -1.43 36.03 29.21
CA LYS A 42 -1.80 37.44 29.47
C LYS A 42 -0.80 38.17 30.36
N GLU A 43 -0.29 37.50 31.39
CA GLU A 43 0.75 38.05 32.27
C GLU A 43 2.03 38.35 31.47
N LEU A 44 2.46 37.43 30.61
CA LEU A 44 3.61 37.59 29.72
C LEU A 44 3.40 38.69 28.67
N GLN A 45 2.21 38.81 28.08
CA GLN A 45 1.89 39.89 27.14
C GLN A 45 1.95 41.28 27.80
N SER A 46 1.49 41.39 29.04
CA SER A 46 1.46 42.68 29.77
C SER A 46 2.85 43.20 30.13
N GLN A 47 3.83 42.31 30.34
CA GLN A 47 5.15 42.65 30.89
C GLN A 47 6.30 42.51 29.89
N PHE A 48 6.17 41.65 28.86
CA PHE A 48 7.27 41.31 27.95
C PHE A 48 6.84 41.36 26.47
N GLN A 49 6.31 42.52 26.06
CA GLN A 49 5.70 42.72 24.74
C GLN A 49 6.59 42.31 23.55
N ARG A 50 7.94 42.40 23.63
CA ARG A 50 8.84 42.02 22.51
C ARG A 50 10.20 41.42 22.85
N ASP A 51 10.71 41.48 24.08
CA ASP A 51 12.09 41.07 24.38
C ASP A 51 12.26 39.60 24.79
N SER A 52 12.73 38.77 23.86
CA SER A 52 13.10 37.35 24.10
C SER A 52 14.24 37.20 25.13
N LYS A 53 15.19 38.13 25.14
CA LYS A 53 16.37 38.09 26.04
C LYS A 53 16.02 38.25 27.51
N VAL A 54 14.95 38.99 27.80
CA VAL A 54 14.48 39.20 29.18
C VAL A 54 13.80 37.94 29.71
N LEU A 55 13.09 37.20 28.85
CA LEU A 55 12.55 35.88 29.19
C LEU A 55 13.66 34.88 29.53
N GLU A 56 14.72 34.82 28.74
CA GLU A 56 15.88 33.95 29.02
C GLU A 56 16.52 34.29 30.37
N THR A 57 16.62 35.58 30.70
CA THR A 57 17.16 36.05 31.99
C THR A 57 16.25 35.70 33.17
N LEU A 58 14.94 35.65 32.97
CA LEU A 58 13.98 35.23 33.99
C LEU A 58 14.04 33.72 34.22
N ILE A 59 14.19 32.94 33.15
CA ILE A 59 14.32 31.49 33.20
C ILE A 59 15.63 31.11 33.88
N SER A 60 16.76 31.73 33.52
CA SER A 60 18.05 31.46 34.16
C SER A 60 18.07 31.79 35.66
N LYS A 61 17.33 32.82 36.09
CA LYS A 61 17.13 33.12 37.52
C LYS A 61 16.24 32.10 38.23
N SER A 62 15.24 31.55 37.55
CA SER A 62 14.26 30.64 38.15
C SER A 62 14.75 29.19 38.16
N ILE A 63 15.50 28.81 37.14
CA ILE A 63 16.05 27.47 36.90
C ILE A 63 17.54 27.63 36.54
N PRO A 64 18.40 27.90 37.54
CA PRO A 64 19.83 28.06 37.29
C PRO A 64 20.45 26.74 36.84
N GLU A 65 21.49 26.85 36.02
CA GLU A 65 22.39 25.75 35.71
C GLU A 65 23.24 25.49 36.96
N GLU A 66 23.00 24.36 37.62
CA GLU A 66 23.77 23.92 38.77
C GLU A 66 24.94 23.05 38.26
N ASP A 67 26.18 23.43 38.62
CA ASP A 67 27.40 22.63 38.44
C ASP A 67 27.53 21.63 39.61
N ASP A 68 28.09 20.43 39.36
CA ASP A 68 28.30 19.35 40.35
C ASP A 68 27.03 18.80 41.03
N VAL A 69 26.02 18.43 40.23
CA VAL A 69 24.76 17.87 40.73
C VAL A 69 24.86 16.34 40.96
N PRO A 70 24.37 15.80 42.09
CA PRO A 70 24.34 14.35 42.35
C PRO A 70 23.62 13.59 41.23
N GLU A 71 24.04 12.35 40.90
CA GLU A 71 23.47 11.55 39.80
C GLU A 71 21.93 11.38 39.88
N GLU A 72 21.36 11.44 41.09
CA GLU A 72 19.93 11.32 41.35
C GLU A 72 19.12 12.60 41.08
N ARG A 73 19.80 13.75 40.86
CA ARG A 73 19.16 15.06 40.69
C ARG A 73 19.48 15.64 39.32
N GLY A 74 18.45 16.05 38.58
CA GLY A 74 18.62 16.68 37.27
C GLY A 74 18.94 18.17 37.37
N THR A 75 19.60 18.74 36.36
CA THR A 75 19.84 20.20 36.24
C THR A 75 19.30 20.70 34.90
N ALA A 76 19.07 22.01 34.80
CA ALA A 76 18.76 22.63 33.52
C ALA A 76 20.03 22.71 32.66
N TRP A 77 19.83 22.72 31.34
CA TRP A 77 20.92 22.83 30.38
C TRP A 77 20.56 23.86 29.29
N PRO A 78 21.56 24.41 28.56
CA PRO A 78 21.34 25.56 27.68
C PRO A 78 20.27 25.34 26.59
N SER A 79 20.19 24.13 26.01
CA SER A 79 19.16 23.85 25.01
C SER A 79 17.77 23.65 25.61
N PHE A 80 17.66 23.32 26.90
CA PHE A 80 16.39 23.28 27.61
C PHE A 80 15.89 24.66 28.02
N THR A 81 16.79 25.55 28.47
CA THR A 81 16.42 26.94 28.78
C THR A 81 15.96 27.69 27.52
N ALA A 82 16.63 27.47 26.39
CA ALA A 82 16.19 27.97 25.07
C ALA A 82 14.80 27.43 24.67
N PHE A 83 14.55 26.13 24.89
CA PHE A 83 13.24 25.52 24.65
C PHE A 83 12.14 26.12 25.55
N LEU A 84 12.42 26.33 26.83
CA LEU A 84 11.45 26.96 27.74
C LEU A 84 11.16 28.42 27.35
N ALA A 85 12.17 29.16 26.89
CA ALA A 85 11.97 30.52 26.40
C ALA A 85 11.01 30.55 25.19
N GLU A 86 11.21 29.62 24.25
CA GLU A 86 10.33 29.48 23.09
C GLU A 86 8.92 28.99 23.47
N TYR A 87 8.80 28.12 24.47
CA TYR A 87 7.51 27.67 25.00
C TYR A 87 6.72 28.81 25.66
N LEU A 88 7.38 29.67 26.45
CA LEU A 88 6.73 30.83 27.04
C LEU A 88 6.37 31.87 25.97
N ALA A 89 7.21 32.06 24.95
CA ALA A 89 6.89 32.90 23.80
C ALA A 89 5.70 32.35 22.98
N TYR A 90 5.57 31.02 22.86
CA TYR A 90 4.43 30.36 22.26
C TYR A 90 3.13 30.71 22.99
N TRP A 91 3.09 30.59 24.32
CA TRP A 91 1.91 30.93 25.12
C TRP A 91 1.64 32.43 25.23
N ARG A 92 2.67 33.28 25.18
CA ARG A 92 2.53 34.74 25.10
C ARG A 92 1.78 35.15 23.84
N ASP A 93 2.08 34.53 22.70
CA ASP A 93 1.51 34.92 21.41
C ASP A 93 0.50 33.88 20.88
N ALA A 94 -0.11 33.09 21.77
CA ALA A 94 -1.01 32.01 21.40
C ALA A 94 -2.33 32.56 20.84
N ASP A 95 -2.51 32.40 19.52
CA ASP A 95 -3.78 32.63 18.82
C ASP A 95 -4.19 31.36 18.07
N PHE A 96 -5.13 30.62 18.65
CA PHE A 96 -5.62 29.35 18.10
C PHE A 96 -6.60 29.52 16.94
N GLU A 97 -7.04 30.75 16.63
CA GLU A 97 -7.85 31.04 15.44
C GLU A 97 -6.99 31.08 14.18
N ASP A 98 -5.76 31.60 14.28
CA ASP A 98 -4.77 31.57 13.22
C ASP A 98 -3.95 30.26 13.24
N LEU A 99 -4.45 29.27 12.50
CA LEU A 99 -3.80 27.96 12.34
C LEU A 99 -2.42 28.03 11.69
N ILE A 100 -2.16 29.03 10.83
CA ILE A 100 -0.89 29.18 10.11
C ILE A 100 0.19 29.64 11.09
N GLN A 101 -0.09 30.70 11.86
CA GLN A 101 0.83 31.18 12.88
C GLN A 101 1.05 30.15 13.98
N THR A 102 -0.01 29.48 14.43
CA THR A 102 0.10 28.41 15.42
C THR A 102 1.03 27.30 14.91
N HIS A 103 0.92 26.91 13.64
CA HIS A 103 1.79 25.89 13.04
C HIS A 103 3.25 26.34 12.94
N THR A 104 3.51 27.58 12.50
CA THR A 104 4.89 28.11 12.42
C THR A 104 5.55 28.15 13.80
N ARG A 105 4.84 28.64 14.83
CA ARG A 105 5.37 28.72 16.20
C ARG A 105 5.58 27.34 16.82
N LEU A 106 4.63 26.43 16.61
CA LEU A 106 4.77 25.05 17.06
C LEU A 106 5.94 24.32 16.35
N SER A 107 6.22 24.65 15.09
CA SER A 107 7.37 24.11 14.34
C SER A 107 8.70 24.57 14.94
N GLY A 108 8.80 25.85 15.33
CA GLY A 108 9.94 26.37 16.08
C GLY A 108 10.12 25.63 17.40
N LEU A 109 9.03 25.54 18.19
CA LEU A 109 9.03 24.86 19.49
C LEU A 109 9.47 23.39 19.41
N VAL A 110 9.00 22.64 18.39
CA VAL A 110 9.41 21.24 18.17
C VAL A 110 10.89 21.17 17.76
N THR A 111 11.39 22.14 17.00
CA THR A 111 12.80 22.22 16.59
C THR A 111 13.71 22.47 17.80
N SER A 112 13.35 23.39 18.68
CA SER A 112 14.09 23.63 19.93
C SER A 112 13.98 22.45 20.90
N CYS A 113 12.82 21.78 20.96
CA CYS A 113 12.66 20.53 21.69
C CYS A 113 13.60 19.42 21.18
N ALA A 114 13.80 19.33 19.86
CA ALA A 114 14.74 18.38 19.26
C ALA A 114 16.19 18.63 19.73
N SER A 115 16.59 19.91 19.83
CA SER A 115 17.89 20.31 20.38
C SER A 115 18.02 19.98 21.87
N ALA A 116 16.96 20.20 22.66
CA ALA A 116 16.93 19.84 24.08
C ALA A 116 17.08 18.31 24.29
N LEU A 117 16.38 17.51 23.48
CA LEU A 117 16.42 16.05 23.53
C LEU A 117 17.81 15.46 23.18
N SER A 118 18.63 16.19 22.43
CA SER A 118 19.95 15.72 21.99
C SER A 118 20.95 15.52 23.14
N HIS A 119 20.70 16.13 24.30
CA HIS A 119 21.60 16.03 25.45
C HIS A 119 21.78 14.57 25.91
N PRO A 120 23.03 14.07 26.09
CA PRO A 120 23.28 12.67 26.40
C PRO A 120 22.66 12.19 27.72
N ALA A 121 22.82 12.95 28.81
CA ALA A 121 22.34 12.57 30.15
C ALA A 121 20.85 12.93 30.35
N TYR A 122 20.53 14.22 30.38
CA TYR A 122 19.18 14.71 30.71
C TYR A 122 18.14 14.66 29.57
N GLY A 123 18.55 14.34 28.34
CA GLY A 123 17.62 14.32 27.20
C GLY A 123 16.50 13.28 27.35
N SER A 124 16.69 12.22 28.13
CA SER A 124 15.65 11.22 28.40
C SER A 124 14.40 11.82 29.06
N ILE A 125 14.58 12.86 29.90
CA ILE A 125 13.49 13.57 30.59
C ILE A 125 12.57 14.25 29.56
N MET A 126 13.13 14.76 28.45
CA MET A 126 12.39 15.44 27.38
C MET A 126 11.67 14.50 26.41
N LEU A 127 11.84 13.18 26.55
CA LEU A 127 11.34 12.21 25.58
C LEU A 127 9.81 12.30 25.42
N MET A 128 9.05 12.28 26.52
CA MET A 128 7.59 12.29 26.47
C MET A 128 7.05 13.63 25.94
N THR A 129 7.67 14.74 26.32
CA THR A 129 7.36 16.07 25.78
C THR A 129 7.59 16.11 24.26
N SER A 130 8.73 15.59 23.78
CA SER A 130 9.05 15.57 22.34
C SER A 130 8.04 14.75 21.53
N ILE A 131 7.57 13.63 22.09
CA ILE A 131 6.53 12.80 21.49
C ILE A 131 5.20 13.55 21.43
N TYR A 132 4.81 14.21 22.53
CA TYR A 132 3.57 14.98 22.61
C TYR A 132 3.57 16.11 21.57
N LEU A 133 4.63 16.94 21.55
CA LEU A 133 4.74 18.05 20.61
C LEU A 133 4.77 17.56 19.14
N SER A 134 5.48 16.45 18.87
CA SER A 134 5.48 15.82 17.54
C SER A 134 4.10 15.34 17.10
N ARG A 135 3.25 14.88 18.04
CA ARG A 135 1.86 14.49 17.74
C ARG A 135 0.96 15.70 17.49
N SER A 136 1.09 16.76 18.30
CA SER A 136 0.31 17.99 18.11
C SER A 136 0.64 18.64 16.77
N ILE A 137 1.92 18.81 16.42
CA ILE A 137 2.28 19.39 15.11
C ILE A 137 1.81 18.50 13.95
N ALA A 138 1.97 17.18 14.03
CA ALA A 138 1.50 16.28 12.97
C ALA A 138 -0.03 16.31 12.81
N THR A 139 -0.78 16.53 13.90
CA THR A 139 -2.24 16.66 13.88
C THR A 139 -2.64 17.97 13.23
N LEU A 140 -2.02 19.08 13.64
CA LEU A 140 -2.24 20.41 13.07
C LEU A 140 -1.89 20.46 11.58
N THR A 141 -0.75 19.87 11.18
CA THR A 141 -0.36 19.72 9.78
C THR A 141 -1.39 18.90 9.00
N GLY A 142 -1.97 17.86 9.60
CA GLY A 142 -3.05 17.09 8.97
C GLY A 142 -4.34 17.86 8.80
N THR A 143 -4.71 18.70 9.78
CA THR A 143 -5.87 19.60 9.65
C THR A 143 -5.64 20.66 8.59
N LEU A 144 -4.44 21.23 8.51
CA LEU A 144 -4.04 22.17 7.47
C LEU A 144 -4.09 21.52 6.08
N HIS A 145 -3.54 20.32 5.93
CA HIS A 145 -3.58 19.57 4.67
C HIS A 145 -5.02 19.32 4.16
N THR A 146 -6.00 19.23 5.05
CA THR A 146 -7.41 19.06 4.67
C THR A 146 -8.04 20.38 4.16
N ARG A 147 -7.39 21.53 4.37
CA ARG A 147 -7.81 22.88 3.96
C ARG A 147 -6.81 23.47 2.96
N PRO A 148 -6.94 23.17 1.65
CA PRO A 148 -5.96 23.55 0.62
C PRO A 148 -5.75 25.07 0.52
N ASP A 149 -6.77 25.87 0.84
CA ASP A 149 -6.72 27.34 0.80
C ASP A 149 -5.61 27.89 1.71
N LEU A 150 -5.52 27.39 2.94
CA LEU A 150 -4.53 27.82 3.94
C LEU A 150 -3.13 27.25 3.67
N VAL A 151 -3.05 26.06 3.08
CA VAL A 151 -1.78 25.44 2.68
C VAL A 151 -1.09 26.28 1.62
N SER A 152 -1.83 26.77 0.62
CA SER A 152 -1.25 27.61 -0.44
C SER A 152 -0.63 28.91 0.11
N ILE A 153 -1.27 29.51 1.11
CA ILE A 153 -0.80 30.72 1.79
C ILE A 153 0.45 30.41 2.63
N LEU A 154 0.44 29.33 3.39
CA LEU A 154 1.58 28.93 4.21
C LEU A 154 2.78 28.52 3.35
N ASP A 155 2.57 27.72 2.30
CA ASP A 155 3.59 27.37 1.32
C ASP A 155 4.13 28.63 0.63
N SER A 156 3.32 29.66 0.38
CA SER A 156 3.78 30.95 -0.15
C SER A 156 4.67 31.76 0.81
N ARG A 157 4.39 31.71 2.12
CA ARG A 157 5.19 32.39 3.15
C ARG A 157 6.50 31.66 3.46
N LEU A 158 6.54 30.34 3.28
CA LEU A 158 7.71 29.50 3.52
C LEU A 158 8.66 29.41 2.32
N ARG A 159 8.39 30.11 1.21
CA ARG A 159 9.26 30.13 0.02
C ARG A 159 10.57 30.87 0.34
N SER A 160 11.65 30.11 0.53
CA SER A 160 13.02 30.61 0.39
C SER A 160 13.49 30.42 -1.06
N THR A 161 14.27 31.36 -1.59
CA THR A 161 14.53 31.52 -3.03
C THR A 161 15.34 30.44 -3.76
N ASP A 162 15.82 29.36 -3.13
CA ASP A 162 16.74 28.41 -3.81
C ASP A 162 16.62 26.91 -3.42
N GLU A 163 15.68 26.50 -2.56
CA GLU A 163 15.49 25.07 -2.23
C GLU A 163 14.32 24.45 -3.01
N GLU A 164 14.44 23.16 -3.38
CA GLU A 164 13.33 22.37 -3.94
C GLU A 164 12.02 22.64 -3.17
N GLU A 165 10.90 22.80 -3.88
CA GLU A 165 9.59 23.11 -3.29
C GLU A 165 9.18 22.04 -2.25
N LYS A 166 9.53 22.28 -0.98
CA LYS A 166 9.16 21.44 0.16
C LYS A 166 7.80 21.89 0.67
N SER A 167 6.85 20.96 0.67
CA SER A 167 5.54 21.21 1.28
C SER A 167 5.66 21.34 2.80
N VAL A 168 4.73 22.06 3.43
CA VAL A 168 4.60 22.14 4.91
C VAL A 168 4.63 20.75 5.59
N VAL A 169 4.03 19.75 4.94
CA VAL A 169 4.00 18.37 5.42
C VAL A 169 5.40 17.76 5.43
N GLU A 170 6.20 18.04 4.41
CA GLU A 170 7.60 17.59 4.33
C GLU A 170 8.49 18.28 5.35
N MET A 171 8.35 19.59 5.52
CA MET A 171 9.10 20.32 6.56
C MET A 171 8.81 19.76 7.96
N THR A 172 7.53 19.50 8.26
CA THR A 172 7.13 18.86 9.52
C THR A 172 7.72 17.46 9.65
N ALA A 173 7.72 16.67 8.57
CA ALA A 173 8.33 15.34 8.55
C ALA A 173 9.86 15.40 8.78
N GLU A 174 10.56 16.38 8.21
CA GLU A 174 12.00 16.60 8.41
C GLU A 174 12.32 16.93 9.87
N ILE A 175 11.56 17.82 10.50
CA ILE A 175 11.72 18.17 11.92
C ILE A 175 11.56 16.93 12.81
N ILE A 176 10.48 16.15 12.63
CA ILE A 176 10.26 14.93 13.42
C ILE A 176 11.33 13.86 13.11
N THR A 177 11.85 13.82 11.88
CA THR A 177 12.95 12.91 11.50
C THR A 177 14.24 13.21 12.27
N LYS A 178 14.53 14.49 12.59
CA LYS A 178 15.67 14.86 13.45
C LYS A 178 15.51 14.26 14.84
N ILE A 179 14.34 14.44 15.47
CA ILE A 179 13.99 13.85 16.79
C ILE A 179 14.13 12.31 16.75
N PHE A 180 13.56 11.69 15.72
CA PHE A 180 13.65 10.25 15.49
C PHE A 180 15.10 9.76 15.40
N THR A 181 15.94 10.46 14.65
CA THR A 181 17.36 10.09 14.44
C THR A 181 18.15 10.18 15.75
N THR A 182 17.90 11.23 16.55
CA THR A 182 18.47 11.37 17.90
C THR A 182 18.08 10.20 18.80
N CYS A 183 16.80 9.81 18.81
CA CYS A 183 16.33 8.66 19.58
C CYS A 183 16.92 7.32 19.08
N LEU A 184 17.12 7.18 17.78
CA LEU A 184 17.64 5.95 17.18
C LEU A 184 19.13 5.72 17.48
N ASN A 185 19.92 6.79 17.46
CA ASN A 185 21.36 6.77 17.74
C ASN A 185 21.72 6.68 19.23
N ASP A 186 20.70 6.67 20.10
CA ASP A 186 20.89 6.51 21.54
C ASP A 186 21.67 5.22 21.87
N ARG A 187 22.57 5.28 22.85
CA ARG A 187 23.42 4.14 23.25
C ARG A 187 22.88 3.38 24.46
N SER A 188 21.74 3.80 25.02
CA SER A 188 21.11 3.22 26.22
C SER A 188 20.72 1.75 26.12
N SER A 189 20.51 1.22 24.91
CA SER A 189 20.12 -0.18 24.70
C SER A 189 20.84 -0.80 23.49
N THR A 190 21.28 -2.04 23.67
CA THR A 190 21.92 -2.83 22.60
C THR A 190 20.89 -3.32 21.60
N ARG A 191 21.33 -3.65 20.38
CA ARG A 191 20.44 -4.00 19.25
C ARG A 191 19.50 -5.17 19.55
N PHE A 192 19.90 -6.15 20.35
CA PHE A 192 19.09 -7.35 20.59
C PHE A 192 18.35 -7.37 21.95
N ALA A 193 18.53 -6.31 22.74
CA ALA A 193 17.89 -6.13 24.04
C ALA A 193 16.54 -5.40 23.92
N PRO A 194 15.67 -5.48 24.93
CA PRO A 194 14.49 -4.63 25.00
C PRO A 194 14.88 -3.14 24.98
N PRO A 195 14.07 -2.29 24.31
CA PRO A 195 14.37 -0.87 24.21
C PRO A 195 14.32 -0.22 25.59
N LYS A 196 15.35 0.57 25.90
CA LYS A 196 15.43 1.43 27.09
C LYS A 196 15.65 2.88 26.66
N GLY A 197 15.38 3.82 27.56
CA GLY A 197 15.60 5.26 27.33
C GLY A 197 14.89 5.76 26.08
N LYS A 198 15.62 6.51 25.24
CA LYS A 198 15.07 7.18 24.06
C LYS A 198 14.62 6.19 22.97
N LYS A 199 15.16 4.96 22.96
CA LYS A 199 14.78 3.92 21.97
C LYS A 199 13.34 3.42 22.08
N THR A 200 12.69 3.66 23.22
CA THR A 200 11.28 3.29 23.43
C THR A 200 10.34 4.06 22.48
N ALA A 201 10.72 5.28 22.08
CA ALA A 201 9.91 6.17 21.23
C ALA A 201 10.12 5.99 19.72
N VAL A 202 11.13 5.22 19.30
CA VAL A 202 11.62 5.14 17.92
C VAL A 202 10.52 4.79 16.92
N TYR A 203 9.75 3.73 17.17
CA TYR A 203 8.66 3.33 16.26
C TYR A 203 7.48 4.30 16.30
N GLN A 204 7.25 4.95 17.44
CA GLN A 204 6.18 5.93 17.56
C GLN A 204 6.45 7.17 16.73
N LEU A 205 7.67 7.71 16.80
CA LEU A 205 8.12 8.82 15.97
C LEU A 205 8.19 8.41 14.49
N ALA A 206 8.77 7.25 14.19
CA ALA A 206 8.83 6.75 12.82
C ALA A 206 7.44 6.62 12.18
N ASN A 207 6.45 6.11 12.91
CA ASN A 207 5.08 5.99 12.42
C ASN A 207 4.43 7.35 12.12
N LEU A 208 4.74 8.40 12.90
CA LEU A 208 4.29 9.77 12.62
C LEU A 208 4.94 10.30 11.34
N VAL A 209 6.27 10.14 11.18
CA VAL A 209 6.98 10.57 9.98
C VAL A 209 6.43 9.83 8.75
N LEU A 210 6.28 8.51 8.83
CA LEU A 210 5.71 7.70 7.74
C LEU A 210 4.30 8.18 7.39
N LYS A 211 3.45 8.47 8.38
CA LYS A 211 2.11 9.02 8.12
C LYS A 211 2.19 10.32 7.30
N LEU A 212 3.06 11.26 7.69
CA LEU A 212 3.24 12.54 6.97
C LEU A 212 3.77 12.33 5.55
N LEU A 213 4.79 11.49 5.36
CA LEU A 213 5.36 11.19 4.03
C LEU A 213 4.35 10.54 3.07
N PHE A 214 3.49 9.65 3.59
CA PHE A 214 2.43 9.06 2.78
C PHE A 214 1.27 10.04 2.51
N MET A 215 1.08 11.06 3.34
CA MET A 215 0.13 12.14 3.07
C MET A 215 0.64 13.06 1.95
N SER A 216 1.93 13.42 1.94
CA SER A 216 2.54 14.24 0.88
C SER A 216 2.76 13.50 -0.45
N LYS A 217 2.42 12.20 -0.53
CA LYS A 217 2.67 11.31 -1.68
C LYS A 217 4.15 11.12 -2.05
N LYS A 218 5.10 11.77 -1.37
CA LYS A 218 6.55 11.57 -1.56
C LYS A 218 7.02 10.37 -0.73
N THR A 219 6.99 9.19 -1.33
CA THR A 219 7.36 7.93 -0.66
C THR A 219 8.86 7.59 -0.69
N ARG A 220 9.67 8.28 -1.51
CA ARG A 220 11.12 8.00 -1.63
C ARG A 220 11.88 8.16 -0.30
N PRO A 221 11.70 9.23 0.49
CA PRO A 221 12.42 9.40 1.77
C PRO A 221 12.10 8.31 2.80
N ALA A 222 10.94 7.65 2.69
CA ALA A 222 10.56 6.56 3.59
C ALA A 222 11.54 5.38 3.53
N GLN A 223 12.23 5.17 2.39
CA GLN A 223 13.24 4.12 2.25
C GLN A 223 14.37 4.27 3.28
N GLN A 224 14.82 5.50 3.53
CA GLN A 224 15.89 5.77 4.49
C GLN A 224 15.45 5.40 5.91
N ILE A 225 14.21 5.78 6.30
CA ILE A 225 13.64 5.45 7.61
C ILE A 225 13.56 3.93 7.81
N PHE A 226 13.05 3.18 6.81
CA PHE A 226 12.97 1.72 6.91
C PHE A 226 14.36 1.07 7.03
N THR A 227 15.35 1.59 6.30
CA THR A 227 16.72 1.08 6.32
C THR A 227 17.41 1.35 7.66
N GLN A 228 17.29 2.56 8.19
CA GLN A 228 17.83 2.95 9.49
C GLN A 228 17.21 2.13 10.62
N LEU A 229 15.90 1.92 10.59
CA LEU A 229 15.20 1.05 11.55
C LEU A 229 15.73 -0.40 11.47
N ALA A 230 15.77 -1.00 10.28
CA ALA A 230 16.25 -2.38 10.13
C ALA A 230 17.70 -2.57 10.63
N THR A 231 18.52 -1.52 10.56
CA THR A 231 19.93 -1.55 10.94
C THR A 231 20.13 -1.30 12.43
N LEU A 232 19.55 -0.23 12.97
CA LEU A 232 19.86 0.31 14.29
C LEU A 232 18.82 -0.01 15.37
N SER A 233 17.55 -0.28 14.99
CA SER A 233 16.50 -0.47 15.97
C SER A 233 16.49 -1.87 16.58
N PRO A 234 16.04 -2.01 17.83
CA PRO A 234 15.71 -3.30 18.40
C PRO A 234 14.63 -4.05 17.62
N PRO A 235 14.53 -5.38 17.74
CA PRO A 235 13.50 -6.18 17.09
C PRO A 235 12.09 -5.68 17.35
N LEU A 236 11.25 -5.67 16.31
CA LEU A 236 9.87 -5.19 16.38
C LEU A 236 9.07 -5.83 17.53
N LYS A 237 9.33 -7.10 17.86
CA LYS A 237 8.58 -7.86 18.88
C LYS A 237 8.54 -7.19 20.26
N TYR A 238 9.54 -6.38 20.60
CA TYR A 238 9.62 -5.71 21.89
C TYR A 238 8.73 -4.45 21.97
N TYR A 239 8.24 -3.97 20.84
CA TYR A 239 7.40 -2.77 20.79
C TYR A 239 5.91 -3.11 20.90
N PRO A 240 5.06 -2.20 21.41
CA PRO A 240 3.62 -2.41 21.53
C PRO A 240 2.95 -2.76 20.20
N ALA A 241 1.90 -3.58 20.24
CA ALA A 241 1.19 -4.03 19.03
C ALA A 241 0.69 -2.87 18.15
N SER A 242 0.18 -1.79 18.76
CA SER A 242 -0.29 -0.59 18.04
C SER A 242 0.81 0.05 17.18
N GLN A 243 2.03 0.13 17.70
CA GLN A 243 3.19 0.67 16.98
C GLN A 243 3.64 -0.29 15.86
N ARG A 244 3.69 -1.60 16.14
CA ARG A 244 4.07 -2.62 15.16
C ARG A 244 3.10 -2.67 13.98
N VAL A 245 1.79 -2.68 14.25
CA VAL A 245 0.72 -2.73 13.24
C VAL A 245 0.83 -1.54 12.28
N THR A 246 1.00 -0.33 12.84
CA THR A 246 1.12 0.91 12.05
C THR A 246 2.38 0.90 11.18
N TYR A 247 3.51 0.46 11.74
CA TYR A 247 4.76 0.32 10.98
C TYR A 247 4.62 -0.67 9.82
N LEU A 248 4.07 -1.86 10.10
CA LEU A 248 3.86 -2.91 9.11
C LEU A 248 2.90 -2.47 8.00
N TYR A 249 1.87 -1.69 8.34
CA TYR A 249 0.96 -1.10 7.37
C TYR A 249 1.67 -0.19 6.38
N TYR A 250 2.48 0.76 6.87
CA TYR A 250 3.24 1.66 5.99
C TYR A 250 4.36 0.95 5.22
N LEU A 251 5.03 -0.03 5.84
CA LEU A 251 6.02 -0.89 5.16
C LEU A 251 5.37 -1.66 4.02
N GLY A 252 4.17 -2.20 4.24
CA GLY A 252 3.36 -2.86 3.23
C GLY A 252 3.04 -1.97 2.04
N ARG A 253 2.53 -0.77 2.31
CA ARG A 253 2.23 0.25 1.28
C ARG A 253 3.49 0.70 0.53
N PHE A 254 4.61 0.87 1.22
CA PHE A 254 5.89 1.22 0.60
C PHE A 254 6.34 0.13 -0.38
N ASN A 255 6.30 -1.13 0.05
CA ASN A 255 6.63 -2.25 -0.83
C ASN A 255 5.66 -2.35 -2.02
N PHE A 256 4.36 -2.06 -1.82
CA PHE A 256 3.38 -2.05 -2.89
C PHE A 256 3.71 -1.01 -3.97
N VAL A 257 4.00 0.24 -3.58
CA VAL A 257 4.38 1.32 -4.50
C VAL A 257 5.65 0.96 -5.29
N ASN A 258 6.59 0.24 -4.65
CA ASN A 258 7.82 -0.24 -5.29
C ASN A 258 7.66 -1.57 -6.06
N ASN A 259 6.42 -2.02 -6.32
CA ASN A 259 6.11 -3.29 -7.02
C ASN A 259 6.62 -4.57 -6.32
N HIS A 260 7.00 -4.51 -5.03
CA HIS A 260 7.39 -5.68 -4.25
C HIS A 260 6.16 -6.35 -3.61
N PHE A 261 5.26 -6.90 -4.43
CA PHE A 261 3.94 -7.38 -3.98
C PHE A 261 3.98 -8.51 -2.94
N VAL A 262 4.96 -9.43 -3.03
CA VAL A 262 5.12 -10.51 -2.04
C VAL A 262 5.46 -9.96 -0.65
N ARG A 263 6.41 -9.03 -0.59
CA ARG A 263 6.81 -8.38 0.67
C ARG A 263 5.69 -7.49 1.21
N ALA A 264 4.97 -6.81 0.31
CA ALA A 264 3.80 -6.02 0.67
C ALA A 264 2.71 -6.88 1.30
N ALA A 265 2.35 -8.01 0.67
CA ALA A 265 1.37 -8.95 1.18
C ALA A 265 1.75 -9.47 2.57
N ALA A 266 3.00 -9.91 2.77
CA ALA A 266 3.47 -10.42 4.06
C ALA A 266 3.39 -9.37 5.19
N ALA A 267 3.85 -8.14 4.93
CA ALA A 267 3.82 -7.07 5.93
C ALA A 267 2.37 -6.67 6.28
N LEU A 268 1.51 -6.52 5.28
CA LEU A 268 0.09 -6.16 5.47
C LEU A 268 -0.68 -7.28 6.15
N GLU A 269 -0.37 -8.54 5.84
CA GLU A 269 -0.99 -9.70 6.47
C GLU A 269 -0.64 -9.77 7.96
N SER A 270 0.64 -9.58 8.31
CA SER A 270 1.08 -9.50 9.70
C SER A 270 0.42 -8.34 10.45
N SER A 271 0.23 -7.19 9.79
CA SER A 271 -0.50 -6.05 10.34
C SER A 271 -1.97 -6.37 10.60
N TYR A 272 -2.64 -7.03 9.64
CA TYR A 272 -4.05 -7.42 9.76
C TYR A 272 -4.29 -8.43 10.88
N LEU A 273 -3.41 -9.44 11.02
CA LEU A 273 -3.49 -10.46 12.07
C LEU A 273 -3.31 -9.89 13.48
N GLN A 274 -2.45 -8.89 13.63
CA GLN A 274 -2.21 -8.22 14.92
C GLN A 274 -3.28 -7.19 15.26
N THR A 275 -4.19 -6.87 14.33
CA THR A 275 -5.25 -5.87 14.54
C THR A 275 -6.54 -6.55 15.04
N PRO A 276 -7.02 -6.24 16.27
CA PRO A 276 -8.26 -6.82 16.78
C PRO A 276 -9.48 -6.50 15.91
N ALA A 277 -10.44 -7.43 15.86
CA ALA A 277 -11.64 -7.33 15.02
C ALA A 277 -12.51 -6.09 15.32
N LYS A 278 -12.45 -5.56 16.56
CA LYS A 278 -13.16 -4.34 16.96
C LYS A 278 -12.75 -3.10 16.15
N PHE A 279 -11.52 -3.07 15.64
CA PHE A 279 -10.98 -1.92 14.91
C PHE A 279 -11.25 -2.01 13.40
N THR A 280 -12.52 -2.05 13.04
CA THR A 280 -12.98 -2.24 11.65
C THR A 280 -12.37 -1.24 10.67
N LYS A 281 -12.31 0.06 11.02
CA LYS A 281 -11.70 1.10 10.18
C LYS A 281 -10.22 0.83 9.85
N HIS A 282 -9.45 0.35 10.82
CA HIS A 282 -8.04 0.01 10.60
C HIS A 282 -7.89 -1.25 9.77
N ARG A 283 -8.70 -2.29 10.03
CA ARG A 283 -8.70 -3.52 9.24
C ARG A 283 -9.10 -3.27 7.79
N THR A 284 -10.12 -2.44 7.58
CA THR A 284 -10.52 -1.90 6.28
C THR A 284 -9.32 -1.29 5.55
N ALA A 285 -8.62 -0.33 6.18
CA ALA A 285 -7.49 0.34 5.56
C ALA A 285 -6.36 -0.64 5.17
N ILE A 286 -6.10 -1.64 6.01
CA ILE A 286 -5.12 -2.69 5.70
C ILE A 286 -5.60 -3.56 4.52
N LEU A 287 -6.88 -3.98 4.51
CA LEU A 287 -7.47 -4.79 3.44
C LEU A 287 -7.47 -4.09 2.09
N THR A 288 -7.64 -2.76 2.06
CA THR A 288 -7.58 -1.95 0.84
C THR A 288 -6.27 -2.15 0.07
N TYR A 289 -5.16 -2.45 0.75
CA TYR A 289 -3.87 -2.74 0.12
C TYR A 289 -3.51 -4.23 0.13
N LEU A 290 -3.97 -4.99 1.12
CA LEU A 290 -3.69 -6.43 1.23
C LEU A 290 -4.38 -7.23 0.11
N VAL A 291 -5.62 -6.88 -0.25
CA VAL A 291 -6.36 -7.55 -1.33
C VAL A 291 -5.67 -7.33 -2.68
N PRO A 292 -5.38 -6.10 -3.14
CA PRO A 292 -4.57 -5.87 -4.34
C PRO A 292 -3.22 -6.58 -4.32
N SER A 293 -2.50 -6.56 -3.19
CA SER A 293 -1.20 -7.22 -3.08
C SER A 293 -1.32 -8.73 -3.34
N ASN A 294 -2.33 -9.39 -2.78
CA ASN A 294 -2.59 -10.81 -3.02
C ASN A 294 -3.05 -11.10 -4.45
N LEU A 295 -3.95 -10.28 -5.01
CA LEU A 295 -4.41 -10.42 -6.40
C LEU A 295 -3.24 -10.40 -7.39
N LEU A 296 -2.27 -9.50 -7.17
CA LEU A 296 -1.08 -9.34 -8.00
C LEU A 296 -0.07 -10.49 -7.88
N VAL A 297 -0.15 -11.30 -6.83
CA VAL A 297 0.60 -12.55 -6.68
C VAL A 297 -0.26 -13.78 -7.02
N GLY A 298 -1.46 -13.57 -7.57
CA GLY A 298 -2.36 -14.65 -8.01
C GLY A 298 -3.09 -15.36 -6.88
N ARG A 299 -3.20 -14.76 -5.69
CA ARG A 299 -4.07 -15.22 -4.59
C ARG A 299 -5.38 -14.46 -4.64
N LEU A 300 -6.49 -15.18 -4.71
CA LEU A 300 -7.82 -14.57 -4.86
C LEU A 300 -8.54 -14.49 -3.50
N PRO A 301 -9.27 -13.40 -3.22
CA PRO A 301 -10.01 -13.28 -1.97
C PRO A 301 -11.16 -14.29 -1.92
N THR A 302 -11.36 -14.92 -0.76
CA THR A 302 -12.52 -15.81 -0.54
C THR A 302 -13.80 -15.04 -0.33
N ARG A 303 -14.95 -15.67 -0.62
CA ARG A 303 -16.26 -15.14 -0.22
C ARG A 303 -16.36 -14.90 1.28
N ALA A 304 -15.75 -15.77 2.09
CA ALA A 304 -15.72 -15.63 3.55
C ALA A 304 -14.90 -14.43 4.04
N LEU A 305 -13.80 -14.07 3.34
CA LEU A 305 -13.04 -12.86 3.63
C LEU A 305 -13.85 -11.61 3.24
N LEU A 306 -14.47 -11.62 2.06
CA LEU A 306 -15.25 -10.51 1.54
C LEU A 306 -16.59 -10.29 2.29
N SER A 307 -17.12 -11.31 2.96
CA SER A 307 -18.33 -11.20 3.78
C SER A 307 -18.08 -10.61 5.17
N ARG A 308 -16.82 -10.34 5.55
CA ARG A 308 -16.50 -9.71 6.85
C ARG A 308 -16.94 -8.24 6.87
N PRO A 309 -17.31 -7.68 8.04
CA PRO A 309 -17.77 -6.30 8.14
C PRO A 309 -16.73 -5.28 7.64
N GLU A 310 -15.45 -5.52 7.89
CA GLU A 310 -14.37 -4.65 7.40
C GLU A 310 -14.11 -4.77 5.88
N ALA A 311 -14.63 -5.80 5.20
CA ALA A 311 -14.45 -6.03 3.77
C ALA A 311 -15.70 -5.70 2.95
N ALA A 312 -16.83 -5.40 3.59
CA ALA A 312 -18.13 -5.24 2.93
C ALA A 312 -18.12 -4.20 1.79
N HIS A 313 -17.50 -3.05 2.00
CA HIS A 313 -17.36 -1.98 1.00
C HIS A 313 -16.28 -2.28 -0.06
N LEU A 314 -15.35 -3.20 0.22
CA LEU A 314 -14.29 -3.63 -0.71
C LEU A 314 -14.75 -4.79 -1.60
N ALA A 315 -15.74 -5.56 -1.17
CA ALA A 315 -16.30 -6.69 -1.90
C ALA A 315 -16.80 -6.33 -3.31
N PRO A 316 -17.63 -5.29 -3.53
CA PRO A 316 -18.06 -4.92 -4.88
C PRO A 316 -16.89 -4.50 -5.78
N ILE A 317 -15.82 -3.97 -5.20
CA ILE A 317 -14.64 -3.48 -5.94
C ILE A 317 -13.74 -4.64 -6.38
N PHE A 318 -13.38 -5.54 -5.45
CA PHE A 318 -12.39 -6.58 -5.72
C PHE A 318 -12.98 -7.92 -6.20
N SER A 319 -14.27 -8.18 -5.98
CA SER A 319 -14.92 -9.41 -6.47
C SER A 319 -14.93 -9.49 -8.01
N PRO A 320 -15.36 -8.45 -8.76
CA PRO A 320 -15.30 -8.45 -10.22
C PRO A 320 -13.87 -8.59 -10.76
N LEU A 321 -12.88 -7.99 -10.10
CA LEU A 321 -11.47 -8.15 -10.45
C LEU A 321 -10.99 -9.59 -10.26
N GLY A 322 -11.39 -10.24 -9.16
CA GLY A 322 -11.12 -11.66 -8.96
C GLY A 322 -11.78 -12.55 -10.02
N GLN A 323 -13.00 -12.22 -10.44
CA GLN A 323 -13.70 -12.92 -11.53
C GLN A 323 -13.03 -12.70 -12.88
N ALA A 324 -12.61 -11.48 -13.19
CA ALA A 324 -11.87 -11.15 -14.42
C ALA A 324 -10.58 -11.97 -14.53
N ILE A 325 -9.86 -12.12 -13.42
CA ILE A 325 -8.65 -12.95 -13.34
C ILE A 325 -8.98 -14.43 -13.59
N LYS A 326 -9.99 -15.00 -12.94
CA LYS A 326 -10.38 -16.41 -13.15
C LYS A 326 -10.84 -16.68 -14.59
N LEU A 327 -11.63 -15.77 -15.14
CA LEU A 327 -12.26 -15.96 -16.44
C LEU A 327 -11.35 -15.60 -17.62
N GLY A 328 -10.22 -14.92 -17.36
CA GLY A 328 -9.36 -14.36 -18.40
C GLY A 328 -10.06 -13.26 -19.21
N SER A 329 -10.87 -12.41 -18.55
CA SER A 329 -11.71 -11.42 -19.23
C SER A 329 -11.18 -10.00 -19.06
N PHE A 330 -10.67 -9.41 -20.15
CA PHE A 330 -10.30 -8.00 -20.24
C PHE A 330 -11.52 -7.07 -20.21
N VAL A 331 -12.67 -7.56 -20.68
CA VAL A 331 -13.95 -6.83 -20.62
C VAL A 331 -14.39 -6.60 -19.18
N LEU A 332 -14.39 -7.66 -18.35
CA LEU A 332 -14.73 -7.54 -16.94
C LEU A 332 -13.70 -6.72 -16.17
N LEU A 333 -12.41 -6.84 -16.50
CA LEU A 333 -11.37 -5.99 -15.91
C LEU A 333 -11.65 -4.51 -16.21
N SER A 334 -11.89 -4.16 -17.48
CA SER A 334 -12.15 -2.78 -17.90
C SER A 334 -13.40 -2.21 -17.22
N ALA A 335 -14.49 -2.98 -17.17
CA ALA A 335 -15.73 -2.59 -16.51
C ALA A 335 -15.52 -2.35 -15.00
N ALA A 336 -14.86 -3.28 -14.30
CA ALA A 336 -14.62 -3.19 -12.86
C ALA A 336 -13.71 -2.00 -12.48
N LEU A 337 -12.69 -1.71 -13.31
CA LEU A 337 -11.81 -0.56 -13.07
C LEU A 337 -12.51 0.77 -13.37
N ALA A 338 -13.41 0.81 -14.37
CA ALA A 338 -14.16 2.00 -14.73
C ALA A 338 -15.24 2.34 -13.69
N GLU A 339 -15.95 1.33 -13.16
CA GLU A 339 -16.99 1.51 -12.15
C GLU A 339 -16.46 2.11 -10.85
N HIS A 340 -15.22 1.77 -10.47
CA HIS A 340 -14.61 2.20 -9.21
C HIS A 340 -13.35 3.05 -9.41
N SER A 341 -13.27 3.80 -10.52
CA SER A 341 -12.08 4.56 -10.89
C SER A 341 -11.61 5.52 -9.80
N ASP A 342 -12.53 6.26 -9.18
CA ASP A 342 -12.20 7.32 -8.24
C ASP A 342 -11.63 6.78 -6.92
N PHE A 343 -12.21 5.69 -6.42
CA PHE A 343 -11.70 4.98 -5.27
C PHE A 343 -10.31 4.39 -5.55
N LEU A 344 -10.15 3.72 -6.69
CA LEU A 344 -8.87 3.11 -7.06
C LEU A 344 -7.80 4.16 -7.34
N PHE A 345 -8.17 5.31 -7.92
CA PHE A 345 -7.26 6.41 -8.20
C PHE A 345 -6.79 7.11 -6.92
N SER A 346 -7.73 7.47 -6.02
CA SER A 346 -7.41 8.10 -4.73
C SER A 346 -6.48 7.24 -3.86
N HIS A 347 -6.57 5.91 -3.97
CA HIS A 347 -5.69 4.98 -3.24
C HIS A 347 -4.40 4.60 -3.96
N GLY A 348 -4.18 5.08 -5.19
CA GLY A 348 -3.00 4.76 -6.01
C GLY A 348 -2.99 3.32 -6.56
N LEU A 349 -4.16 2.68 -6.65
CA LEU A 349 -4.33 1.29 -7.07
C LEU A 349 -4.64 1.15 -8.56
N LEU A 350 -5.33 2.13 -9.15
CA LEU A 350 -5.89 2.03 -10.51
C LEU A 350 -4.86 1.62 -11.57
N LEU A 351 -3.73 2.35 -11.63
CA LEU A 351 -2.70 2.10 -12.64
C LEU A 351 -1.96 0.78 -12.40
N VAL A 352 -1.65 0.47 -11.14
CA VAL A 352 -0.96 -0.77 -10.76
C VAL A 352 -1.82 -1.98 -11.12
N LEU A 353 -3.11 -1.96 -10.77
CA LEU A 353 -4.05 -3.04 -11.09
C LEU A 353 -4.25 -3.18 -12.61
N ASN A 354 -4.46 -2.08 -13.34
CA ASN A 354 -4.66 -2.14 -14.79
C ASN A 354 -3.44 -2.71 -15.53
N THR A 355 -2.23 -2.34 -15.12
CA THR A 355 -1.00 -2.77 -15.81
C THR A 355 -0.52 -4.15 -15.37
N ARG A 356 -0.49 -4.41 -14.06
CA ARG A 356 0.16 -5.60 -13.49
C ARG A 356 -0.75 -6.83 -13.45
N LEU A 357 -2.08 -6.68 -13.54
CA LEU A 357 -2.98 -7.85 -13.65
C LEU A 357 -3.03 -8.44 -15.06
N ARG A 358 -2.68 -7.67 -16.10
CA ARG A 358 -2.79 -8.11 -17.51
C ARG A 358 -2.07 -9.42 -17.79
N PRO A 359 -0.81 -9.66 -17.36
CA PRO A 359 -0.16 -10.95 -17.59
C PRO A 359 -0.90 -12.12 -16.92
N ILE A 360 -1.49 -11.91 -15.73
CA ILE A 360 -2.26 -12.96 -15.03
C ILE A 360 -3.53 -13.28 -15.82
N ILE A 361 -4.23 -12.24 -16.30
CA ILE A 361 -5.44 -12.40 -17.12
C ILE A 361 -5.12 -13.09 -18.45
N TRP A 362 -4.01 -12.74 -19.10
CA TRP A 362 -3.53 -13.43 -20.31
C TRP A 362 -3.26 -14.90 -20.06
N ARG A 363 -2.65 -15.23 -18.92
CA ARG A 363 -2.47 -16.61 -18.48
C ARG A 363 -3.81 -17.35 -18.38
N SER A 364 -4.81 -16.75 -17.72
CA SER A 364 -6.12 -17.38 -17.53
C SER A 364 -6.91 -17.47 -18.83
N LEU A 365 -6.78 -16.49 -19.71
CA LEU A 365 -7.34 -16.54 -21.06
C LEU A 365 -6.72 -17.70 -21.84
N ALA A 366 -5.40 -17.84 -21.84
CA ALA A 366 -4.72 -18.97 -22.48
C ALA A 366 -5.16 -20.32 -21.91
N ARG A 367 -5.34 -20.41 -20.57
CA ARG A 367 -5.86 -21.61 -19.89
C ARG A 367 -7.26 -21.96 -20.39
N ARG A 368 -8.15 -20.96 -20.43
CA ARG A 368 -9.54 -21.14 -20.83
C ARG A 368 -9.66 -21.49 -22.31
N THR A 369 -8.89 -20.82 -23.17
CA THR A 369 -8.84 -21.16 -24.60
C THR A 369 -8.37 -22.60 -24.79
N PHE A 370 -7.32 -23.02 -24.06
CA PHE A 370 -6.87 -24.41 -24.10
C PHE A 370 -7.95 -25.39 -23.64
N GLN A 371 -8.67 -25.11 -22.56
CA GLN A 371 -9.77 -25.96 -22.09
C GLN A 371 -10.94 -26.06 -23.10
N LEU A 372 -11.16 -25.01 -23.89
CA LEU A 372 -12.22 -24.99 -24.92
C LEU A 372 -11.83 -25.72 -26.20
N THR A 373 -10.54 -25.67 -26.58
CA THR A 373 -10.07 -26.22 -27.86
C THR A 373 -9.46 -27.61 -27.73
N TRP A 374 -8.84 -27.91 -26.58
CA TRP A 374 -8.23 -29.20 -26.32
C TRP A 374 -9.19 -30.12 -25.56
N THR A 375 -9.62 -31.18 -26.24
CA THR A 375 -10.34 -32.31 -25.63
C THR A 375 -9.42 -33.52 -25.64
N LYS A 376 -9.36 -34.23 -24.49
CA LYS A 376 -8.52 -35.42 -24.31
C LYS A 376 -8.95 -36.56 -25.23
N ASP A 377 -10.24 -36.63 -25.54
CA ASP A 377 -10.89 -37.70 -26.31
C ASP A 377 -11.91 -37.10 -27.29
N SER A 378 -11.60 -37.06 -28.58
CA SER A 378 -12.63 -36.84 -29.59
C SER A 378 -13.17 -38.19 -30.07
N GLY A 379 -14.18 -38.72 -29.35
CA GLY A 379 -15.11 -39.75 -29.85
C GLY A 379 -15.76 -40.64 -28.77
N PRO A 380 -17.10 -40.70 -28.64
CA PRO A 380 -17.76 -41.83 -27.98
C PRO A 380 -17.67 -43.05 -28.92
N GLY A 381 -16.91 -44.07 -28.53
CA GLY A 381 -16.88 -45.36 -29.24
C GLY A 381 -15.51 -45.91 -29.69
N LEU A 382 -14.39 -45.50 -29.10
CA LEU A 382 -13.10 -46.16 -29.35
C LEU A 382 -12.58 -46.79 -28.06
N MET A 383 -12.58 -48.14 -28.06
CA MET A 383 -11.85 -48.95 -27.09
C MET A 383 -10.41 -48.46 -26.96
N GLU A 384 -9.89 -48.60 -25.75
CA GLU A 384 -8.48 -48.52 -25.39
C GLU A 384 -7.63 -49.25 -26.44
N THR A 385 -7.12 -48.48 -27.39
CA THR A 385 -6.06 -48.92 -28.29
C THR A 385 -4.93 -47.92 -28.14
N ASP A 386 -3.74 -48.49 -27.98
CA ASP A 386 -2.48 -47.87 -27.58
C ASP A 386 -1.94 -46.96 -28.71
N GLY A 387 -2.71 -45.93 -29.07
CA GLY A 387 -2.31 -44.90 -30.02
C GLY A 387 -1.37 -43.87 -29.39
N PRO A 388 -0.50 -43.21 -30.17
CA PRO A 388 0.40 -42.19 -29.64
C PRO A 388 -0.43 -41.06 -29.02
N ARG A 389 -0.37 -40.95 -27.68
CA ARG A 389 -1.10 -39.95 -26.90
C ARG A 389 -0.88 -38.57 -27.52
N ARG A 390 -1.95 -37.96 -28.03
CA ARG A 390 -1.91 -36.65 -28.70
C ARG A 390 -1.29 -35.62 -27.75
N ALA A 391 -0.25 -34.93 -28.19
CA ALA A 391 0.40 -33.91 -27.39
C ALA A 391 -0.62 -32.81 -27.00
N ALA A 392 -0.61 -32.41 -25.74
CA ALA A 392 -1.43 -31.32 -25.25
C ALA A 392 -0.89 -30.00 -25.80
N THR A 393 -1.53 -29.49 -26.86
CA THR A 393 -1.09 -28.27 -27.56
C THR A 393 -2.22 -27.24 -27.64
N LEU A 394 -1.89 -25.98 -27.35
CA LEU A 394 -2.73 -24.81 -27.61
C LEU A 394 -2.33 -24.17 -28.95
N SER A 395 -3.28 -23.98 -29.85
CA SER A 395 -3.07 -23.21 -31.09
C SER A 395 -3.00 -21.71 -30.78
N VAL A 396 -1.98 -21.02 -31.30
CA VAL A 396 -1.84 -19.56 -31.14
C VAL A 396 -2.99 -18.84 -31.86
N ALA A 397 -3.44 -19.35 -33.00
CA ALA A 397 -4.55 -18.79 -33.75
C ALA A 397 -5.84 -18.73 -32.92
N ASP A 398 -6.14 -19.78 -32.15
CA ASP A 398 -7.34 -19.82 -31.30
C ASP A 398 -7.26 -18.77 -30.18
N LEU A 399 -6.06 -18.55 -29.63
CA LEU A 399 -5.83 -17.51 -28.63
C LEU A 399 -5.94 -16.10 -29.24
N VAL A 400 -5.46 -15.89 -30.47
CA VAL A 400 -5.67 -14.65 -31.22
C VAL A 400 -7.16 -14.41 -31.45
N THR A 401 -7.93 -15.42 -31.87
CA THR A 401 -9.38 -15.30 -32.10
C THR A 401 -10.12 -14.94 -30.82
N THR A 402 -9.83 -15.62 -29.71
CA THR A 402 -10.47 -15.34 -28.41
C THR A 402 -10.10 -13.95 -27.86
N ALA A 403 -8.86 -13.50 -28.04
CA ALA A 403 -8.42 -12.17 -27.67
C ALA A 403 -9.02 -11.07 -28.58
N ALA A 404 -9.06 -11.29 -29.89
CA ALA A 404 -9.68 -10.38 -30.86
C ALA A 404 -11.19 -10.25 -30.60
N TYR A 405 -11.85 -11.33 -30.20
CA TYR A 405 -13.24 -11.31 -29.77
C TYR A 405 -13.45 -10.37 -28.57
N GLN A 406 -12.61 -10.47 -27.53
CA GLN A 406 -12.70 -9.56 -26.38
C GLN A 406 -12.37 -8.11 -26.76
N GLN A 407 -11.40 -7.89 -27.66
CA GLN A 407 -11.07 -6.56 -28.18
C GLN A 407 -12.28 -5.93 -28.89
N LYS A 408 -13.00 -6.70 -29.70
CA LYS A 408 -14.22 -6.22 -30.38
C LYS A 408 -15.33 -5.86 -29.40
N ILE A 409 -15.52 -6.64 -28.33
CA ILE A 409 -16.49 -6.28 -27.29
C ILE A 409 -16.12 -4.94 -26.62
N LEU A 410 -14.84 -4.71 -26.32
CA LEU A 410 -14.37 -3.44 -25.77
C LEU A 410 -14.60 -2.27 -26.73
N GLU A 411 -14.49 -2.50 -28.04
CA GLU A 411 -14.81 -1.55 -29.11
C GLU A 411 -16.32 -1.28 -29.27
N GLY A 412 -17.18 -1.89 -28.45
CA GLY A 412 -18.63 -1.66 -28.45
C GLY A 412 -19.42 -2.60 -29.36
N TYR A 413 -18.83 -3.69 -29.83
CA TYR A 413 -19.55 -4.72 -30.56
C TYR A 413 -20.36 -5.59 -29.59
N VAL A 414 -21.57 -5.97 -29.99
CA VAL A 414 -22.48 -6.76 -29.16
C VAL A 414 -22.67 -8.16 -29.75
N PRO A 415 -22.67 -9.24 -28.95
CA PRO A 415 -23.01 -10.58 -29.43
C PRO A 415 -24.44 -10.64 -29.98
N LEU A 416 -24.66 -11.38 -31.07
CA LEU A 416 -26.00 -11.62 -31.63
C LEU A 416 -26.97 -12.19 -30.55
N PRO A 417 -28.23 -11.72 -30.46
CA PRO A 417 -29.21 -12.21 -29.47
C PRO A 417 -29.48 -13.72 -29.55
N SER A 418 -29.37 -14.33 -30.74
CA SER A 418 -29.48 -15.77 -30.93
C SER A 418 -28.35 -16.57 -30.29
N ALA A 419 -27.14 -15.99 -30.16
CA ALA A 419 -26.02 -16.60 -29.45
C ALA A 419 -26.22 -16.58 -27.93
N GLN A 420 -26.86 -15.54 -27.38
CA GLN A 420 -27.22 -15.47 -25.96
C GLN A 420 -28.31 -16.49 -25.57
N GLN A 421 -29.26 -16.78 -26.49
CA GLN A 421 -30.27 -17.82 -26.30
C GLN A 421 -29.72 -19.24 -26.49
N ALA A 422 -28.71 -19.44 -27.34
CA ALA A 422 -28.04 -20.73 -27.52
C ALA A 422 -27.16 -21.14 -26.32
N LEU A 423 -26.58 -20.16 -25.61
CA LEU A 423 -25.77 -20.38 -24.40
C LEU A 423 -26.60 -20.64 -23.12
N SER A 424 -27.91 -20.46 -23.15
CA SER A 424 -28.80 -20.53 -21.97
C SER A 424 -29.70 -21.77 -21.91
N LYS A 425 -29.64 -22.70 -22.88
CA LYS A 425 -30.47 -23.92 -22.87
C LYS A 425 -29.63 -25.19 -23.09
N PRO A 426 -29.70 -26.21 -22.21
CA PRO A 426 -29.38 -27.57 -22.59
C PRO A 426 -30.45 -28.05 -23.58
N HIS A 427 -30.03 -28.66 -24.70
CA HIS A 427 -30.92 -29.09 -25.80
C HIS A 427 -32.14 -29.89 -25.32
N PRO A 428 -33.31 -29.71 -25.96
CA PRO A 428 -33.65 -30.58 -27.08
C PRO A 428 -34.13 -29.82 -28.33
N LYS A 429 -33.91 -30.42 -29.50
CA LYS A 429 -34.39 -29.91 -30.80
C LYS A 429 -35.92 -29.85 -30.82
N PRO A 430 -36.57 -28.73 -31.20
CA PRO A 430 -37.95 -28.76 -31.63
C PRO A 430 -38.03 -28.72 -33.17
N ALA A 431 -38.77 -29.68 -33.72
CA ALA A 431 -39.26 -29.65 -35.08
C ALA A 431 -40.30 -28.53 -35.24
N GLY A 432 -40.27 -27.81 -36.35
CA GLY A 432 -41.29 -26.83 -36.73
C GLY A 432 -40.81 -25.37 -36.70
N ILE A 433 -39.87 -25.01 -37.57
CA ILE A 433 -39.61 -23.59 -37.90
C ILE A 433 -40.21 -23.30 -39.27
N ASN A 434 -41.08 -22.29 -39.31
CA ASN A 434 -41.89 -21.89 -40.46
C ASN A 434 -40.98 -21.29 -41.57
N PRO A 435 -41.03 -21.75 -42.84
CA PRO A 435 -40.10 -21.37 -43.91
C PRO A 435 -40.07 -19.87 -44.26
N VAL A 436 -41.07 -19.10 -43.81
CA VAL A 436 -41.11 -17.63 -43.98
C VAL A 436 -40.11 -16.91 -43.05
N TYR A 437 -39.88 -17.44 -41.85
CA TYR A 437 -38.90 -16.86 -40.90
C TYR A 437 -37.46 -17.10 -41.35
N LEU A 438 -37.18 -18.25 -41.96
CA LEU A 438 -35.91 -18.52 -42.63
C LEU A 438 -35.69 -17.60 -43.85
N ARG A 439 -36.76 -17.25 -44.58
CA ARG A 439 -36.67 -16.30 -45.71
C ARG A 439 -36.40 -14.86 -45.30
N ALA A 440 -36.81 -14.44 -44.10
CA ALA A 440 -36.50 -13.11 -43.58
C ALA A 440 -35.03 -13.00 -43.10
N VAL A 441 -34.51 -14.06 -42.46
CA VAL A 441 -33.09 -14.16 -42.08
C VAL A 441 -32.19 -14.37 -43.31
N SER A 442 -32.67 -15.07 -44.34
CA SER A 442 -31.94 -15.25 -45.60
C SER A 442 -32.01 -14.02 -46.51
N LYS A 443 -33.09 -13.22 -46.50
CA LYS A 443 -33.15 -11.98 -47.29
C LYS A 443 -32.19 -10.91 -46.78
N ALA A 444 -31.95 -10.83 -45.47
CA ALA A 444 -30.88 -9.99 -44.92
C ALA A 444 -29.47 -10.50 -45.28
N ALA A 445 -29.33 -11.81 -45.57
CA ALA A 445 -28.07 -12.41 -46.04
C ALA A 445 -27.90 -12.39 -47.57
N MET A 446 -28.97 -12.20 -48.35
CA MET A 446 -28.98 -12.27 -49.82
C MET A 446 -28.82 -10.91 -50.51
N THR A 447 -28.89 -9.80 -49.78
CA THR A 447 -28.43 -8.49 -50.30
C THR A 447 -26.91 -8.38 -50.18
N GLY A 448 -26.21 -9.20 -50.98
CA GLY A 448 -24.93 -8.96 -51.67
C GLY A 448 -23.67 -8.43 -50.97
N GLU A 449 -23.69 -7.85 -49.77
CA GLU A 449 -22.55 -7.05 -49.27
C GLU A 449 -21.96 -7.45 -47.92
N LEU A 450 -22.36 -8.58 -47.32
CA LEU A 450 -21.82 -8.99 -46.03
C LEU A 450 -21.26 -10.41 -46.06
N LYS A 451 -19.92 -10.52 -46.06
CA LYS A 451 -19.17 -11.68 -45.59
C LYS A 451 -19.63 -12.04 -44.18
N ALA A 452 -20.60 -12.94 -44.06
CA ALA A 452 -21.17 -13.38 -42.78
C ALA A 452 -20.21 -14.33 -42.04
N SER A 453 -19.14 -13.79 -41.45
CA SER A 453 -18.20 -14.55 -40.61
C SER A 453 -18.11 -14.06 -39.16
N SER A 454 -18.84 -13.00 -38.78
CA SER A 454 -18.76 -12.38 -37.46
C SER A 454 -19.98 -12.69 -36.61
N THR A 455 -19.78 -13.32 -35.45
CA THR A 455 -20.81 -13.54 -34.41
C THR A 455 -21.15 -12.26 -33.62
N LEU A 456 -20.56 -11.14 -33.99
CA LEU A 456 -20.68 -9.83 -33.34
C LEU A 456 -21.35 -8.82 -34.28
N VAL A 457 -22.31 -8.07 -33.74
CA VAL A 457 -22.99 -6.95 -34.40
C VAL A 457 -22.20 -5.66 -34.15
N PRO A 458 -21.95 -4.83 -35.18
CA PRO A 458 -21.29 -3.54 -35.01
C PRO A 458 -22.15 -2.56 -34.18
N PRO A 459 -21.54 -1.59 -33.50
CA PRO A 459 -22.26 -0.58 -32.72
C PRO A 459 -23.20 0.25 -33.61
N ALA A 460 -24.29 0.78 -33.04
CA ALA A 460 -25.36 1.46 -33.76
C ALA A 460 -24.92 2.66 -34.63
N GLY A 461 -23.74 3.24 -34.37
CA GLY A 461 -23.14 4.31 -35.20
C GLY A 461 -22.11 3.83 -36.24
N GLY A 462 -21.95 2.52 -36.44
CA GLY A 462 -21.02 1.90 -37.39
C GLY A 462 -19.53 2.05 -37.08
N ARG A 463 -19.15 2.93 -36.14
CA ARG A 463 -17.76 3.19 -35.74
C ARG A 463 -17.42 2.53 -34.42
N PRO A 464 -16.27 1.83 -34.30
CA PRO A 464 -15.81 1.27 -33.03
C PRO A 464 -15.54 2.37 -32.00
N LYS A 465 -15.84 2.10 -30.74
CA LYS A 465 -15.49 2.96 -29.61
C LYS A 465 -13.98 3.16 -29.56
N LYS A 466 -13.54 4.42 -29.49
CA LYS A 466 -12.13 4.77 -29.31
C LYS A 466 -11.70 4.49 -27.87
N LEU A 467 -10.75 3.58 -27.70
CA LEU A 467 -10.22 3.13 -26.43
C LEU A 467 -8.95 3.91 -26.08
N ARG A 468 -8.85 4.34 -24.82
CA ARG A 468 -7.64 4.98 -24.29
C ARG A 468 -6.50 3.95 -24.17
N PRO A 469 -5.25 4.43 -23.99
CA PRO A 469 -4.17 3.53 -23.63
C PRO A 469 -4.56 2.69 -22.41
N LEU A 470 -4.22 1.40 -22.42
CA LEU A 470 -4.58 0.42 -21.39
C LEU A 470 -6.10 0.14 -21.20
N GLU A 471 -6.98 0.52 -22.14
CA GLU A 471 -8.38 0.07 -22.14
C GLU A 471 -8.62 -1.14 -23.05
N GLY A 472 -7.77 -1.35 -24.07
CA GLY A 472 -7.82 -2.54 -24.94
C GLY A 472 -7.18 -3.78 -24.35
N VAL A 473 -7.31 -4.92 -25.05
CA VAL A 473 -6.67 -6.20 -24.71
C VAL A 473 -5.14 -6.07 -24.73
N LEU A 474 -4.60 -5.38 -25.73
CA LEU A 474 -3.19 -4.97 -25.80
C LEU A 474 -3.05 -3.51 -25.37
N ASN A 475 -3.26 -2.57 -26.29
CA ASN A 475 -3.24 -1.14 -26.02
C ASN A 475 -4.24 -0.39 -26.92
N GLY A 476 -5.18 0.37 -26.33
CA GLY A 476 -6.21 1.08 -27.08
C GLY A 476 -6.96 0.19 -28.09
N ASN A 477 -7.13 0.68 -29.31
CA ASN A 477 -7.76 -0.05 -30.42
C ASN A 477 -6.79 -0.94 -31.23
N MET A 478 -5.60 -1.24 -30.70
CA MET A 478 -4.62 -2.03 -31.43
C MET A 478 -5.15 -3.44 -31.70
N ALA A 479 -5.08 -3.88 -32.97
CA ALA A 479 -5.50 -5.21 -33.37
C ALA A 479 -4.59 -6.28 -32.74
N VAL A 480 -5.19 -7.37 -32.29
CA VAL A 480 -4.45 -8.52 -31.78
C VAL A 480 -3.90 -9.32 -32.96
N THR A 481 -2.59 -9.49 -33.01
CA THR A 481 -1.89 -10.26 -34.06
C THR A 481 -1.24 -11.49 -33.44
N THR A 482 -0.87 -12.45 -34.30
CA THR A 482 -0.15 -13.67 -33.89
C THR A 482 1.14 -13.33 -33.16
N GLU A 483 1.96 -12.40 -33.69
CA GLU A 483 3.22 -11.97 -33.09
C GLU A 483 3.03 -11.44 -31.65
N HIS A 484 2.00 -10.61 -31.42
CA HIS A 484 1.69 -10.11 -30.08
C HIS A 484 1.40 -11.23 -29.10
N VAL A 485 0.59 -12.22 -29.51
CA VAL A 485 0.22 -13.36 -28.67
C VAL A 485 1.42 -14.28 -28.42
N GLU A 486 2.27 -14.51 -29.42
CA GLU A 486 3.50 -15.29 -29.27
C GLU A 486 4.46 -14.66 -28.26
N MET A 487 4.69 -13.34 -28.36
CA MET A 487 5.51 -12.60 -27.39
C MET A 487 4.94 -12.69 -25.97
N LEU A 488 3.63 -12.58 -25.81
CA LEU A 488 2.96 -12.70 -24.51
C LEU A 488 3.09 -14.11 -23.93
N LEU A 489 2.88 -15.15 -24.74
CA LEU A 489 3.05 -16.54 -24.31
C LEU A 489 4.50 -16.83 -23.94
N ALA A 490 5.47 -16.36 -24.74
CA ALA A 490 6.89 -16.49 -24.44
C ALA A 490 7.25 -15.82 -23.10
N GLY A 491 6.74 -14.60 -22.86
CA GLY A 491 6.90 -13.90 -21.58
C GLY A 491 6.30 -14.67 -20.40
N LEU A 492 5.13 -15.28 -20.58
CA LEU A 492 4.50 -16.12 -19.55
C LEU A 492 5.27 -17.41 -19.26
N VAL A 493 5.91 -18.02 -20.28
CA VAL A 493 6.81 -19.16 -20.11
C VAL A 493 8.08 -18.73 -19.36
N GLN A 494 8.69 -17.61 -19.72
CA GLN A 494 9.88 -17.07 -19.02
C GLN A 494 9.57 -16.72 -17.56
N MET A 495 8.37 -16.19 -17.29
CA MET A 495 7.89 -15.95 -15.92
C MET A 495 7.63 -17.25 -15.15
N GLY A 496 7.66 -18.42 -15.81
CA GLY A 496 7.36 -19.72 -15.22
C GLY A 496 5.87 -19.93 -14.96
N TRP A 497 5.03 -19.00 -15.44
CA TRP A 497 3.59 -19.08 -15.27
C TRP A 497 3.08 -20.15 -16.24
N LEU A 498 3.56 -20.23 -17.48
CA LEU A 498 3.27 -21.37 -18.36
C LEU A 498 4.43 -22.38 -18.35
N ARG A 499 4.11 -23.69 -18.32
CA ARG A 499 5.08 -24.78 -18.44
C ARG A 499 4.93 -25.50 -19.77
N GLY A 500 5.86 -25.23 -20.67
CA GLY A 500 5.83 -25.74 -22.03
C GLY A 500 6.85 -25.03 -22.92
N TYR A 501 6.75 -25.26 -24.22
CA TYR A 501 7.56 -24.57 -25.22
C TYR A 501 6.70 -24.15 -26.41
N MET A 502 7.12 -23.06 -27.06
CA MET A 502 6.49 -22.54 -28.26
C MET A 502 7.11 -23.22 -29.49
N ALA A 503 6.30 -23.92 -30.28
CA ALA A 503 6.66 -24.40 -31.60
C ALA A 503 6.26 -23.34 -32.64
N LEU A 504 7.10 -22.31 -32.81
CA LEU A 504 6.81 -21.13 -33.65
C LEU A 504 6.47 -21.51 -35.09
N ALA A 505 7.24 -22.43 -35.70
CA ALA A 505 6.98 -22.91 -37.07
C ALA A 505 5.60 -23.57 -37.23
N GLN A 506 5.02 -24.10 -36.15
CA GLN A 506 3.71 -24.74 -36.14
C GLN A 506 2.60 -23.84 -35.57
N GLY A 507 2.94 -22.64 -35.06
CA GLY A 507 2.00 -21.74 -34.40
C GLY A 507 1.31 -22.35 -33.17
N LYS A 508 2.03 -23.19 -32.40
CA LYS A 508 1.46 -23.94 -31.25
C LYS A 508 2.30 -23.80 -29.99
N PHE A 509 1.64 -23.74 -28.85
CA PHE A 509 2.24 -23.92 -27.54
C PHE A 509 2.05 -25.37 -27.09
N ALA A 510 3.13 -26.10 -26.83
CA ALA A 510 3.11 -27.48 -26.36
C ALA A 510 3.32 -27.53 -24.84
N VAL A 511 2.38 -28.15 -24.12
CA VAL A 511 2.45 -28.32 -22.67
C VAL A 511 3.48 -29.38 -22.32
N SER A 512 4.36 -29.07 -21.35
CA SER A 512 5.35 -30.02 -20.83
C SER A 512 4.92 -30.61 -19.48
N GLY A 513 5.46 -31.77 -19.12
CA GLY A 513 5.27 -32.35 -17.78
C GLY A 513 3.92 -33.02 -17.51
N VAL A 514 3.09 -33.27 -18.54
CA VAL A 514 1.77 -33.92 -18.41
C VAL A 514 1.86 -35.28 -17.70
N LYS A 515 2.93 -36.07 -17.97
CA LYS A 515 3.17 -37.36 -17.31
C LYS A 515 3.41 -37.23 -15.80
N ALA A 516 4.06 -36.16 -15.36
CA ALA A 516 4.37 -35.92 -13.95
C ALA A 516 3.15 -35.41 -13.14
N LYS A 517 2.04 -35.07 -13.80
CA LYS A 517 0.79 -34.59 -13.20
C LYS A 517 -0.38 -35.53 -13.50
N ASN A 518 -0.14 -36.85 -13.46
CA ASN A 518 -1.16 -37.90 -13.64
C ASN A 518 -2.00 -37.76 -14.93
N GLY A 519 -1.44 -37.17 -15.99
CA GLY A 519 -2.14 -36.98 -17.25
C GLY A 519 -3.04 -35.75 -17.33
N ASP A 520 -3.05 -34.88 -16.32
CA ASP A 520 -3.76 -33.60 -16.37
C ASP A 520 -2.90 -32.52 -17.06
N ALA A 521 -3.25 -32.21 -18.30
CA ALA A 521 -2.56 -31.21 -19.11
C ALA A 521 -2.74 -29.78 -18.58
N VAL A 522 -3.88 -29.47 -17.94
CA VAL A 522 -4.13 -28.13 -17.39
C VAL A 522 -3.26 -27.91 -16.16
N ALA A 523 -3.26 -28.86 -15.21
CA ALA A 523 -2.42 -28.78 -14.03
C ALA A 523 -0.91 -28.81 -14.35
N ALA A 524 -0.52 -29.48 -15.43
CA ALA A 524 0.86 -29.49 -15.92
C ALA A 524 1.28 -28.16 -16.54
N GLY A 525 0.47 -27.61 -17.46
CA GLY A 525 0.81 -26.40 -18.21
C GLY A 525 0.59 -25.09 -17.46
N TRP A 526 -0.33 -25.07 -16.48
CA TRP A 526 -0.72 -23.88 -15.74
C TRP A 526 -0.51 -24.03 -14.21
N PRO A 527 0.73 -23.99 -13.71
CA PRO A 527 1.02 -24.01 -12.26
C PRO A 527 0.37 -22.86 -11.47
N GLY A 528 0.18 -23.01 -10.16
CA GLY A 528 -0.30 -21.92 -9.31
C GLY A 528 0.63 -20.71 -9.35
N VAL A 529 0.11 -19.52 -9.69
CA VAL A 529 0.93 -18.29 -9.83
C VAL A 529 1.67 -17.98 -8.51
N TRP A 530 0.98 -18.13 -7.38
CA TRP A 530 1.58 -17.94 -6.06
C TRP A 530 2.77 -18.88 -5.80
N GLU A 531 2.66 -20.14 -6.20
CA GLU A 531 3.73 -21.14 -5.98
C GLU A 531 4.98 -20.75 -6.77
N VAL A 532 4.80 -20.40 -8.05
CA VAL A 532 5.90 -19.99 -8.93
C VAL A 532 6.56 -18.72 -8.43
N VAL A 533 5.77 -17.74 -7.98
CA VAL A 533 6.31 -16.49 -7.42
C VAL A 533 7.03 -16.76 -6.09
N GLY A 534 6.48 -17.64 -5.25
CA GLY A 534 7.09 -18.06 -3.99
C GLY A 534 8.45 -18.71 -4.19
N GLU A 535 8.57 -19.65 -5.13
CA GLU A 535 9.83 -20.33 -5.49
C GLU A 535 10.90 -19.32 -5.94
N LYS A 536 10.52 -18.33 -6.76
CA LYS A 536 11.46 -17.30 -7.24
C LYS A 536 11.92 -16.32 -6.15
N VAL A 537 11.08 -16.06 -5.17
CA VAL A 537 11.37 -15.11 -4.07
C VAL A 537 12.00 -15.81 -2.85
N GLY A 538 12.06 -17.14 -2.84
CA GLY A 538 12.59 -17.92 -1.71
C GLY A 538 11.60 -18.07 -0.54
N VAL A 539 10.30 -18.00 -0.81
CA VAL A 539 9.23 -18.26 0.16
C VAL A 539 9.19 -19.76 0.43
N ALA A 540 9.47 -20.18 1.68
CA ALA A 540 9.44 -21.60 2.05
C ALA A 540 8.01 -22.17 1.94
N LYS A 541 7.88 -23.42 1.46
CA LYS A 541 6.62 -24.17 1.52
C LYS A 541 6.28 -24.41 2.98
N GLY A 542 5.14 -23.87 3.43
CA GLY A 542 4.72 -23.90 4.83
C GLY A 542 4.62 -25.33 5.38
N GLY A 543 5.56 -25.68 6.25
CA GLY A 543 5.40 -26.72 7.26
C GLY A 543 5.26 -26.01 8.59
N GLY A 544 4.13 -26.23 9.28
CA GLY A 544 3.84 -25.54 10.53
C GLY A 544 4.93 -25.78 11.57
N ASN A 545 5.66 -24.72 11.92
CA ASN A 545 6.21 -24.60 13.27
C ASN A 545 6.32 -23.12 13.64
N GLY A 546 5.66 -22.75 14.73
CA GLY A 546 5.66 -21.39 15.25
C GLY A 546 7.06 -20.97 15.67
N GLY A 547 7.67 -20.08 14.90
CA GLY A 547 8.93 -19.44 15.24
C GLY A 547 8.98 -18.08 14.58
N GLY A 548 8.85 -17.02 15.38
CA GLY A 548 8.92 -15.63 14.92
C GLY A 548 10.27 -15.30 14.29
N GLY A 549 10.39 -15.53 12.98
CA GLY A 549 11.52 -15.13 12.16
C GLY A 549 11.42 -13.64 11.81
N GLY A 550 12.43 -12.86 12.21
CA GLY A 550 12.51 -11.43 11.92
C GLY A 550 12.50 -11.15 10.42
N PHE A 551 11.74 -10.13 10.02
CA PHE A 551 11.77 -9.58 8.66
C PHE A 551 13.18 -9.07 8.34
N GLY A 552 13.91 -9.81 7.50
CA GLY A 552 15.22 -9.43 6.98
C GLY A 552 15.09 -8.20 6.07
N GLY A 553 15.86 -7.17 6.41
CA GLY A 553 15.85 -5.86 5.75
C GLY A 553 16.41 -5.85 4.32
N PHE A 554 16.31 -4.67 3.71
CA PHE A 554 16.79 -4.32 2.38
C PHE A 554 18.25 -4.72 2.15
N GLY A 555 18.49 -5.86 1.51
CA GLY A 555 19.76 -6.21 0.91
C GLY A 555 19.78 -5.79 -0.57
N GLY A 556 20.64 -4.83 -0.89
CA GLY A 556 20.98 -4.49 -2.28
C GLY A 556 21.59 -5.69 -2.99
N ALA A 557 21.21 -5.88 -4.25
CA ALA A 557 21.79 -6.89 -5.11
C ALA A 557 23.29 -6.60 -5.32
N LYS A 558 24.15 -7.33 -4.59
CA LYS A 558 25.51 -7.64 -5.01
C LYS A 558 25.71 -9.14 -4.86
N GLY A 559 26.26 -9.75 -5.91
CA GLY A 559 26.38 -11.19 -6.09
C GLY A 559 27.01 -11.89 -4.89
N GLY A 560 26.22 -12.76 -4.26
CA GLY A 560 26.62 -13.64 -3.17
C GLY A 560 25.38 -14.42 -2.73
N LYS A 561 25.46 -15.75 -2.72
CA LYS A 561 24.34 -16.65 -2.37
C LYS A 561 23.66 -16.19 -1.07
N ALA A 562 22.46 -15.61 -1.17
CA ALA A 562 21.69 -15.15 -0.03
C ALA A 562 21.12 -16.35 0.74
N LYS A 563 21.45 -16.45 2.04
CA LYS A 563 20.71 -17.29 2.99
C LYS A 563 19.31 -16.69 3.12
N GLY A 564 18.31 -17.42 2.61
CA GLY A 564 16.92 -16.97 2.54
C GLY A 564 16.33 -16.71 3.93
N THR A 565 15.83 -15.50 4.13
CA THR A 565 14.89 -15.20 5.22
C THR A 565 13.51 -15.67 4.75
N SER A 566 13.00 -16.74 5.34
CA SER A 566 11.70 -17.32 4.98
C SER A 566 10.59 -16.32 5.32
N ILE A 567 9.83 -15.88 4.31
CA ILE A 567 8.63 -15.06 4.49
C ILE A 567 7.45 -16.01 4.56
N GLU A 568 6.88 -16.24 5.75
CA GLU A 568 5.62 -17.00 5.87
C GLU A 568 4.43 -16.07 5.63
N VAL A 569 3.55 -16.44 4.69
CA VAL A 569 2.31 -15.70 4.38
C VAL A 569 1.13 -16.67 4.52
N ASN A 570 0.50 -16.70 5.71
CA ASN A 570 -0.56 -17.66 6.03
C ASN A 570 -1.68 -17.04 6.90
N VAL A 571 -2.70 -16.48 6.26
CA VAL A 571 -3.99 -16.15 6.88
C VAL A 571 -5.11 -17.02 6.30
N PRO A 572 -5.97 -17.61 7.15
CA PRO A 572 -7.20 -18.26 6.70
C PRO A 572 -8.14 -17.23 6.05
N GLY A 573 -8.42 -17.42 4.75
CA GLY A 573 -9.29 -16.53 3.96
C GLY A 573 -8.77 -16.19 2.55
N TRP A 574 -7.58 -16.65 2.19
CA TRP A 574 -7.07 -16.60 0.82
C TRP A 574 -7.13 -17.99 0.22
N ILE A 575 -7.71 -18.13 -0.96
CA ILE A 575 -7.52 -19.36 -1.74
C ILE A 575 -6.34 -19.07 -2.66
N VAL A 576 -5.36 -19.99 -2.68
CA VAL A 576 -4.49 -20.15 -3.85
C VAL A 576 -5.43 -20.62 -4.95
N GLY A 577 -6.10 -19.65 -5.58
CA GLY A 577 -7.02 -19.96 -6.65
C GLY A 577 -6.18 -20.64 -7.71
N GLU A 578 -6.54 -21.86 -8.10
CA GLU A 578 -6.29 -22.25 -9.47
C GLU A 578 -7.04 -21.21 -10.32
N PRO A 579 -6.33 -20.24 -10.94
CA PRO A 579 -6.97 -19.21 -11.74
C PRO A 579 -7.60 -19.85 -12.98
#